data_AF-A0A7C7C2U4-F1
#
_entry.id   AF-A0A7C7C2U4-F1
#
_cell.length_a   1.000
_cell.length_b   1.000
_cell.length_c   1.000
_cell.angle_alpha   90.00
_cell.angle_beta   90.00
_cell.angle_gamma   90.00
#
_symmetry.space_group_name_H-M   'P 1'
#
loop_
_entity.id
_entity.type
_entity.pdbx_description
1 polymer ?
#
loop_
_entity_poly.entity_id
_entity_poly.type
_entity_poly.pdbx_seq_one_letter_code
_entity_poly.pdbx_strand_id
1 'polypeptide(L)'
;MGMKLLLENWQRYIENVTGEVDKKDYIEKVEKVELEMIEELLKTSETFQIAWEEMENSLEGTSHHFGETTAIHTRNVLKELDKIIENLDEKIDETRRRKLRLAAALHDIAKPPTRDVDKSGRTRFFGHPKQGTEIAIRVLEEIGETDTEIIVKIVEMHMDILFKAQQLRKGLIKKEQRAVNRFLNRIGDGVEDLYLVAQANVNAILNPEGAQLVPGRDWEKFKADMEEHQKYQSKWMEKVRAQIRSKP
;
A
#
# COMPACT_ATOMS: atom_id res chain seq x y z
N MET A 1 -9.49 -1.26 -27.62
CA MET A 1 -10.81 -0.63 -27.41
C MET A 1 -11.10 -0.36 -25.92
N GLY A 2 -10.51 -1.09 -24.95
CA GLY A 2 -10.71 -0.84 -23.51
C GLY A 2 -9.98 0.38 -22.91
N MET A 3 -8.82 0.77 -23.45
CA MET A 3 -7.95 1.82 -22.88
C MET A 3 -8.53 3.25 -22.98
N LYS A 4 -9.27 3.54 -24.05
CA LYS A 4 -9.90 4.86 -24.26
C LYS A 4 -11.13 5.06 -23.37
N LEU A 5 -11.89 3.97 -23.15
CA LEU A 5 -13.07 3.95 -22.28
C LEU A 5 -12.72 4.13 -20.80
N LEU A 6 -11.57 3.61 -20.34
CA LEU A 6 -11.10 3.78 -18.95
C LEU A 6 -10.74 5.23 -18.64
N LEU A 7 -9.99 5.91 -19.52
CA LEU A 7 -9.64 7.32 -19.38
C LEU A 7 -10.87 8.23 -19.46
N GLU A 8 -11.78 7.95 -20.39
CA GLU A 8 -13.01 8.74 -20.57
C GLU A 8 -13.98 8.60 -19.39
N ASN A 9 -14.11 7.40 -18.81
CA ASN A 9 -14.96 7.17 -17.64
C ASN A 9 -14.39 7.83 -16.37
N TRP A 10 -13.06 7.87 -16.23
CA TRP A 10 -12.38 8.51 -15.11
C TRP A 10 -12.47 10.04 -15.19
N GLN A 11 -12.26 10.63 -16.37
CA GLN A 11 -12.42 12.07 -16.58
C GLN A 11 -13.84 12.56 -16.24
N ARG A 12 -14.87 11.82 -16.64
CA ARG A 12 -16.27 12.13 -16.28
C ARG A 12 -16.55 12.04 -14.78
N TYR A 13 -15.91 11.13 -14.06
CA TYR A 13 -16.11 11.05 -12.61
C TYR A 13 -15.57 12.30 -11.90
N ILE A 14 -14.42 12.81 -12.34
CA ILE A 14 -13.76 13.99 -11.77
C ILE A 14 -14.57 15.27 -12.03
N GLU A 15 -15.08 15.45 -13.25
CA GLU A 15 -15.92 16.61 -13.63
C GLU A 15 -17.17 16.75 -12.75
N ASN A 16 -17.68 15.63 -12.23
CA ASN A 16 -18.91 15.59 -11.44
C ASN A 16 -18.70 15.77 -9.93
N VAL A 17 -17.48 15.64 -9.40
CA VAL A 17 -17.27 15.46 -7.94
C VAL A 17 -16.53 16.62 -7.27
N THR A 18 -15.79 17.48 -7.98
CA THR A 18 -15.00 18.52 -7.28
C THR A 18 -14.97 19.89 -7.93
N GLY A 19 -15.47 20.89 -7.20
CA GLY A 19 -15.40 22.31 -7.57
C GLY A 19 -13.99 22.90 -7.54
N GLU A 20 -13.88 24.06 -8.19
CA GLU A 20 -12.69 24.78 -8.64
C GLU A 20 -11.80 25.31 -7.49
N VAL A 21 -10.62 24.72 -7.32
CA VAL A 21 -9.39 25.43 -6.93
C VAL A 21 -8.21 24.73 -7.60
N ASP A 22 -7.42 25.49 -8.35
CA ASP A 22 -6.01 25.33 -8.79
C ASP A 22 -5.36 23.91 -8.73
N LYS A 23 -6.08 22.91 -9.24
CA LYS A 23 -5.76 21.47 -9.16
C LYS A 23 -4.91 20.95 -10.30
N LYS A 24 -4.87 21.67 -11.43
CA LYS A 24 -4.44 21.12 -12.71
C LYS A 24 -2.95 20.76 -12.74
N ASP A 25 -2.10 21.61 -12.17
CA ASP A 25 -0.64 21.43 -12.19
C ASP A 25 -0.15 20.32 -11.24
N TYR A 26 -0.84 20.10 -10.11
CA TYR A 26 -0.52 19.05 -9.15
C TYR A 26 -1.05 17.68 -9.61
N ILE A 27 -2.30 17.66 -10.08
CA ILE A 27 -2.94 16.45 -10.61
C ILE A 27 -2.22 15.98 -11.88
N GLU A 28 -1.90 16.87 -12.84
CA GLU A 28 -1.18 16.45 -14.06
C GLU A 28 0.23 15.90 -13.78
N LYS A 29 0.92 16.37 -12.75
CA LYS A 29 2.27 15.87 -12.39
C LYS A 29 2.23 14.53 -11.63
N VAL A 30 1.35 14.43 -10.63
CA VAL A 30 1.21 13.21 -9.82
C VAL A 30 0.61 12.07 -10.66
N GLU A 31 -0.42 12.35 -11.48
CA GLU A 31 -1.02 11.36 -12.38
C GLU A 31 -0.04 10.85 -13.43
N LYS A 32 0.85 11.71 -13.95
CA LYS A 32 1.80 11.30 -14.99
C LYS A 32 2.85 10.34 -14.45
N VAL A 33 3.37 10.56 -13.26
CA VAL A 33 4.49 9.77 -12.70
C VAL A 33 4.02 8.44 -12.09
N GLU A 34 2.81 8.36 -11.55
CA GLU A 34 2.21 7.10 -11.11
C GLU A 34 1.88 6.17 -12.27
N LEU A 35 1.28 6.73 -13.32
CA LEU A 35 0.99 5.99 -14.54
C LEU A 35 2.31 5.49 -15.17
N GLU A 36 3.40 6.26 -15.11
CA GLU A 36 4.71 5.84 -15.60
C GLU A 36 5.19 4.53 -14.95
N MET A 37 5.08 4.34 -13.63
CA MET A 37 5.53 3.10 -12.96
C MET A 37 4.66 1.90 -13.33
N ILE A 38 3.33 2.02 -13.22
CA ILE A 38 2.43 0.90 -13.54
C ILE A 38 2.53 0.57 -15.04
N GLU A 39 2.62 1.57 -15.90
CA GLU A 39 2.82 1.35 -17.34
C GLU A 39 4.17 0.72 -17.67
N GLU A 40 5.24 1.11 -16.98
CA GLU A 40 6.55 0.46 -17.13
C GLU A 40 6.41 -1.02 -16.82
N LEU A 41 5.88 -1.37 -15.64
CA LEU A 41 5.68 -2.76 -15.20
C LEU A 41 4.81 -3.56 -16.17
N LEU A 42 3.70 -2.98 -16.66
CA LEU A 42 2.82 -3.61 -17.65
C LEU A 42 3.51 -3.87 -19.00
N LYS A 43 4.52 -3.07 -19.36
CA LYS A 43 5.27 -3.21 -20.62
C LYS A 43 6.45 -4.17 -20.50
N THR A 44 7.00 -4.35 -19.29
CA THR A 44 8.28 -5.03 -19.08
C THR A 44 8.17 -6.34 -18.28
N SER A 45 7.03 -6.62 -17.66
CA SER A 45 6.81 -7.85 -16.88
C SER A 45 5.49 -8.54 -17.26
N GLU A 46 5.59 -9.74 -17.84
CA GLU A 46 4.44 -10.60 -18.11
C GLU A 46 3.79 -11.07 -16.80
N THR A 47 4.61 -11.37 -15.78
CA THR A 47 4.11 -11.73 -14.45
C THR A 47 3.27 -10.60 -13.85
N PHE A 48 3.73 -9.35 -13.96
CA PHE A 48 2.97 -8.19 -13.48
C PHE A 48 1.71 -7.97 -14.31
N GLN A 49 1.77 -8.11 -15.63
CA GLN A 49 0.60 -7.96 -16.51
C GLN A 49 -0.55 -8.89 -16.09
N ILE A 50 -0.25 -10.19 -15.89
CA ILE A 50 -1.24 -11.18 -15.47
C ILE A 50 -1.79 -10.84 -14.08
N ALA A 51 -0.91 -10.56 -13.12
CA ALA A 51 -1.33 -10.22 -11.75
C ALA A 51 -2.17 -8.94 -11.72
N TRP A 52 -1.83 -7.94 -12.53
CA TRP A 52 -2.55 -6.69 -12.62
C TRP A 52 -3.97 -6.88 -13.18
N GLU A 53 -4.14 -7.70 -14.21
CA GLU A 53 -5.47 -8.05 -14.74
C GLU A 53 -6.34 -8.71 -13.65
N GLU A 54 -5.78 -9.60 -12.83
CA GLU A 54 -6.49 -10.17 -11.69
C GLU A 54 -6.82 -9.12 -10.61
N MET A 55 -5.88 -8.21 -10.31
CA MET A 55 -6.07 -7.11 -9.35
C MET A 55 -7.16 -6.13 -9.79
N GLU A 56 -7.33 -5.89 -11.09
CA GLU A 56 -8.40 -5.05 -11.63
C GLU A 56 -9.78 -5.67 -11.47
N ASN A 57 -9.86 -7.00 -11.31
CA ASN A 57 -11.12 -7.74 -11.13
C ASN A 57 -11.34 -8.24 -9.69
N SER A 58 -10.33 -8.12 -8.82
CA SER A 58 -10.39 -8.54 -7.42
C SER A 58 -10.93 -7.43 -6.53
N LEU A 59 -12.22 -7.45 -6.25
CA LEU A 59 -12.83 -6.56 -5.25
C LEU A 59 -12.28 -6.84 -3.86
N GLU A 60 -11.74 -5.81 -3.23
CA GLU A 60 -11.30 -5.82 -1.85
C GLU A 60 -12.52 -6.00 -0.93
N GLY A 61 -12.45 -6.99 -0.04
CA GLY A 61 -13.55 -7.29 0.87
C GLY A 61 -13.91 -6.07 1.74
N THR A 62 -15.20 -5.91 2.03
CA THR A 62 -15.78 -4.80 2.80
C THR A 62 -15.32 -4.71 4.26
N SER A 63 -14.46 -5.62 4.73
CA SER A 63 -13.95 -5.62 6.11
C SER A 63 -12.92 -4.51 6.34
N HIS A 64 -12.11 -4.16 5.33
CA HIS A 64 -11.01 -3.19 5.48
C HIS A 64 -10.91 -2.19 4.32
N HIS A 65 -11.70 -2.35 3.26
CA HIS A 65 -11.70 -1.47 2.08
C HIS A 65 -13.14 -1.08 1.70
N PHE A 66 -13.27 -0.06 0.86
CA PHE A 66 -14.56 0.48 0.38
C PHE A 66 -14.90 0.01 -1.02
N GLY A 67 -14.87 -1.32 -1.24
CA GLY A 67 -15.33 -1.88 -2.51
C GLY A 67 -14.53 -1.44 -3.73
N GLU A 68 -13.32 -0.90 -3.53
CA GLU A 68 -12.34 -0.74 -4.58
C GLU A 68 -11.74 -2.11 -4.96
N THR A 69 -11.16 -2.19 -6.16
CA THR A 69 -10.37 -3.35 -6.55
C THR A 69 -8.96 -3.23 -6.00
N THR A 70 -8.24 -4.34 -5.89
CA THR A 70 -6.85 -4.30 -5.44
C THR A 70 -5.99 -3.37 -6.31
N ALA A 71 -6.26 -3.30 -7.62
CA ALA A 71 -5.56 -2.36 -8.51
C ALA A 71 -5.87 -0.88 -8.21
N ILE A 72 -7.12 -0.54 -7.88
CA ILE A 72 -7.48 0.83 -7.49
C ILE A 72 -6.80 1.20 -6.17
N HIS A 73 -6.85 0.31 -5.19
CA HIS A 73 -6.16 0.49 -3.91
C HIS A 73 -4.66 0.73 -4.13
N THR A 74 -3.97 -0.12 -4.90
CA THR A 74 -2.54 0.03 -5.20
C THR A 74 -2.22 1.38 -5.86
N ARG A 75 -3.06 1.87 -6.78
CA ARG A 75 -2.89 3.22 -7.37
C ARG A 75 -3.00 4.30 -6.30
N ASN A 76 -3.99 4.21 -5.41
CA ASN A 76 -4.16 5.15 -4.30
C ASN A 76 -2.99 5.10 -3.30
N VAL A 77 -2.39 3.93 -3.08
CA VAL A 77 -1.17 3.81 -2.26
C VAL A 77 0.00 4.55 -2.91
N LEU A 78 0.19 4.46 -4.23
CA LEU A 78 1.26 5.20 -4.93
C LEU A 78 1.08 6.71 -4.79
N LYS A 79 -0.16 7.22 -4.94
CA LYS A 79 -0.53 8.63 -4.69
C LYS A 79 -0.13 9.11 -3.32
N GLU A 80 -0.56 8.38 -2.30
CA GLU A 80 -0.30 8.75 -0.92
C GLU A 80 1.18 8.64 -0.58
N LEU A 81 1.89 7.67 -1.16
CA LEU A 81 3.33 7.55 -1.00
C LEU A 81 4.07 8.75 -1.58
N ASP A 82 3.71 9.21 -2.77
CA ASP A 82 4.33 10.38 -3.39
C ASP A 82 4.09 11.65 -2.58
N LYS A 83 2.84 11.86 -2.11
CA LYS A 83 2.51 12.93 -1.15
C LYS A 83 3.39 12.88 0.09
N ILE A 84 3.58 11.70 0.68
CA ILE A 84 4.43 11.55 1.86
C ILE A 84 5.88 11.91 1.53
N ILE A 85 6.44 11.36 0.44
CA ILE A 85 7.83 11.58 0.03
C ILE A 85 8.11 13.06 -0.25
N GLU A 86 7.20 13.77 -0.91
CA GLU A 86 7.34 15.19 -1.21
C GLU A 86 7.46 16.06 0.04
N ASN A 87 6.75 15.66 1.10
CA ASN A 87 6.66 16.35 2.38
C ASN A 87 7.68 15.86 3.44
N LEU A 88 8.61 14.95 3.09
CA LEU A 88 9.68 14.57 4.00
C LEU A 88 10.63 15.74 4.25
N ASP A 89 11.04 15.91 5.52
CA ASP A 89 12.07 16.87 5.92
C ASP A 89 13.42 16.55 5.25
N GLU A 90 13.77 15.26 5.20
CA GLU A 90 14.96 14.76 4.50
C GLU A 90 14.59 14.31 3.10
N LYS A 91 15.20 14.93 2.08
CA LYS A 91 15.01 14.53 0.69
C LYS A 91 15.64 13.16 0.46
N ILE A 92 14.87 12.27 -0.14
CA ILE A 92 15.35 10.97 -0.61
C ILE A 92 15.79 11.08 -2.07
N ASP A 93 16.79 10.29 -2.46
CA ASP A 93 17.22 10.20 -3.85
C ASP A 93 16.23 9.40 -4.72
N GLU A 94 16.43 9.49 -6.04
CA GLU A 94 15.56 8.82 -7.02
C GLU A 94 15.65 7.29 -6.95
N THR A 95 16.79 6.74 -6.51
CA THR A 95 16.97 5.30 -6.32
C THR A 95 16.06 4.79 -5.21
N ARG A 96 16.09 5.43 -4.03
CA ARG A 96 15.22 5.10 -2.90
C ARG A 96 13.75 5.36 -3.22
N ARG A 97 13.44 6.46 -3.93
CA ARG A 97 12.09 6.74 -4.43
C ARG A 97 11.57 5.61 -5.32
N ARG A 98 12.37 5.14 -6.29
CA ARG A 98 12.02 4.03 -7.19
C ARG A 98 11.72 2.76 -6.41
N LYS A 99 12.57 2.41 -5.44
CA LYS A 99 12.38 1.22 -4.58
C LYS A 99 11.09 1.29 -3.77
N LEU A 100 10.78 2.44 -3.17
CA LEU A 100 9.54 2.65 -2.41
C LEU A 100 8.31 2.49 -3.32
N ARG A 101 8.34 3.07 -4.52
CA ARG A 101 7.24 2.95 -5.49
C ARG A 101 7.06 1.52 -5.98
N LEU A 102 8.15 0.80 -6.29
CA LEU A 102 8.07 -0.62 -6.63
C LEU A 102 7.49 -1.45 -5.48
N ALA A 103 7.93 -1.20 -4.25
CA ALA A 103 7.40 -1.90 -3.09
C ALA A 103 5.89 -1.65 -2.91
N ALA A 104 5.45 -0.40 -3.09
CA ALA A 104 4.03 -0.04 -3.05
C ALA A 104 3.22 -0.66 -4.20
N ALA A 105 3.75 -0.67 -5.42
CA ALA A 105 3.09 -1.29 -6.58
C ALA A 105 2.91 -2.81 -6.40
N LEU A 106 3.83 -3.46 -5.69
CA LEU A 106 3.87 -4.91 -5.51
C LEU A 106 3.29 -5.42 -4.18
N HIS A 107 2.98 -4.54 -3.22
CA HIS A 107 2.68 -4.96 -1.83
C HIS A 107 1.54 -5.98 -1.72
N ASP A 108 0.49 -5.78 -2.51
CA ASP A 108 -0.74 -6.58 -2.51
C ASP A 108 -0.90 -7.46 -3.76
N ILE A 109 0.17 -7.65 -4.53
CA ILE A 109 0.13 -8.34 -5.84
C ILE A 109 -0.43 -9.77 -5.77
N ALA A 110 -0.34 -10.42 -4.61
CA ALA A 110 -0.86 -11.76 -4.37
C ALA A 110 -2.23 -11.80 -3.65
N LYS A 111 -2.91 -10.67 -3.44
CA LYS A 111 -4.27 -10.69 -2.90
C LYS A 111 -5.22 -11.51 -3.79
N PRO A 112 -5.29 -11.31 -5.12
CA PRO A 112 -6.20 -12.11 -5.97
C PRO A 112 -5.98 -13.63 -5.88
N PRO A 113 -4.76 -14.18 -6.04
CA PRO A 113 -4.56 -15.63 -5.99
C PRO A 113 -4.70 -16.24 -4.58
N THR A 114 -4.67 -15.43 -3.52
CA THR A 114 -4.91 -15.90 -2.13
C THR A 114 -6.32 -15.64 -1.62
N ARG A 115 -7.22 -15.19 -2.50
CA ARG A 115 -8.59 -14.86 -2.14
C ARG A 115 -9.35 -16.11 -1.72
N ASP A 116 -9.80 -16.11 -0.48
CA ASP A 116 -10.67 -17.13 0.10
C ASP A 116 -11.97 -16.49 0.60
N VAL A 117 -13.12 -17.13 0.37
CA VAL A 117 -14.43 -16.65 0.82
C VAL A 117 -15.00 -17.68 1.77
N ASP A 118 -15.13 -17.31 3.04
CA ASP A 118 -15.67 -18.23 4.03
C ASP A 118 -17.19 -18.41 3.89
N LYS A 119 -17.76 -19.38 4.62
CA LYS A 119 -19.20 -19.73 4.57
C LYS A 119 -20.14 -18.56 4.94
N SER A 120 -19.63 -17.49 5.55
CA SER A 120 -20.41 -16.28 5.88
C SER A 120 -20.36 -15.21 4.77
N GLY A 121 -19.65 -15.48 3.67
CA GLY A 121 -19.42 -14.52 2.59
C GLY A 121 -18.28 -13.54 2.88
N ARG A 122 -17.48 -13.77 3.92
CA ARG A 122 -16.36 -12.91 4.26
C ARG A 122 -15.12 -13.30 3.46
N THR A 123 -14.62 -12.36 2.67
CA THR A 123 -13.36 -12.49 1.92
C THR A 123 -12.14 -12.34 2.84
N ARG A 124 -11.12 -13.18 2.61
CA ARG A 124 -9.84 -13.19 3.30
C ARG A 124 -8.71 -13.42 2.29
N PHE A 125 -7.51 -12.96 2.63
CA PHE A 125 -6.32 -13.06 1.78
C PHE A 125 -5.17 -13.66 2.60
N PHE A 126 -5.35 -14.90 3.06
CA PHE A 126 -4.38 -15.50 3.96
C PHE A 126 -3.09 -15.85 3.21
N GLY A 127 -1.95 -15.41 3.74
CA GLY A 127 -0.65 -15.73 3.15
C GLY A 127 -0.24 -14.83 1.97
N HIS A 128 -1.05 -13.84 1.59
CA HIS A 128 -0.70 -12.92 0.49
C HIS A 128 0.66 -12.24 0.64
N PRO A 129 1.19 -11.88 1.84
CA PRO A 129 2.52 -11.28 1.88
C PRO A 129 3.59 -12.27 1.42
N LYS A 130 3.50 -13.54 1.83
CA LYS A 130 4.46 -14.58 1.46
C LYS A 130 4.40 -14.90 -0.04
N GLN A 131 3.20 -15.13 -0.57
CA GLN A 131 3.05 -15.39 -2.00
C GLN A 131 3.39 -14.14 -2.83
N GLY A 132 3.09 -12.94 -2.31
CA GLY A 132 3.44 -11.66 -2.91
C GLY A 132 4.94 -11.48 -3.03
N THR A 133 5.72 -11.91 -2.02
CA THR A 133 7.18 -11.95 -2.09
C THR A 133 7.67 -12.78 -3.29
N GLU A 134 7.11 -13.97 -3.51
CA GLU A 134 7.50 -14.86 -4.61
C GLU A 134 7.17 -14.26 -5.99
N ILE A 135 6.01 -13.60 -6.11
CA ILE A 135 5.60 -12.92 -7.35
C ILE A 135 6.47 -11.67 -7.57
N ALA A 136 6.68 -10.86 -6.54
CA ALA A 136 7.48 -9.64 -6.61
C ALA A 136 8.91 -9.92 -7.07
N ILE A 137 9.55 -10.98 -6.57
CA ILE A 137 10.89 -11.38 -7.03
C ILE A 137 10.91 -11.60 -8.55
N ARG A 138 9.94 -12.33 -9.09
CA ARG A 138 9.86 -12.60 -10.54
C ARG A 138 9.62 -11.34 -11.34
N VAL A 139 8.72 -10.47 -10.89
CA VAL A 139 8.49 -9.17 -11.54
C VAL A 139 9.78 -8.35 -11.57
N LEU A 140 10.49 -8.28 -10.45
CA LEU A 140 11.74 -7.52 -10.35
C LEU A 140 12.85 -8.10 -11.25
N GLU A 141 12.93 -9.42 -11.38
CA GLU A 141 13.83 -10.11 -12.32
C GLU A 141 13.48 -9.78 -13.78
N GLU A 142 12.20 -9.83 -14.15
CA GLU A 142 11.72 -9.55 -15.52
C GLU A 142 12.01 -8.10 -15.95
N ILE A 143 11.86 -7.13 -15.04
CA ILE A 143 12.16 -5.73 -15.33
C ILE A 143 13.66 -5.39 -15.21
N GLY A 144 14.50 -6.36 -14.84
CA GLY A 144 15.95 -6.19 -14.69
C GLY A 144 16.36 -5.33 -13.48
N GLU A 145 15.53 -5.27 -12.43
CA GLU A 145 15.90 -4.59 -11.18
C GLU A 145 16.89 -5.45 -10.39
N THR A 146 17.99 -4.85 -9.96
CA THR A 146 19.12 -5.56 -9.36
C THR A 146 19.22 -5.35 -7.86
N ASP A 147 18.74 -4.23 -7.34
CA ASP A 147 18.80 -3.87 -5.93
C ASP A 147 17.41 -4.01 -5.29
N THR A 148 17.03 -5.28 -5.08
CA THR A 148 15.66 -5.70 -4.79
C THR A 148 15.40 -6.02 -3.32
N GLU A 149 16.44 -6.14 -2.49
CA GLU A 149 16.35 -6.70 -1.14
C GLU A 149 15.30 -5.97 -0.29
N ILE A 150 15.36 -4.63 -0.26
CA ILE A 150 14.41 -3.83 0.51
C ILE A 150 13.00 -3.87 -0.08
N ILE A 151 12.86 -3.94 -1.41
CA ILE A 151 11.55 -4.02 -2.08
C ILE A 151 10.84 -5.30 -1.64
N VAL A 152 11.54 -6.44 -1.80
CA VAL A 152 11.05 -7.77 -1.43
C VAL A 152 10.74 -7.83 0.06
N LYS A 153 11.59 -7.22 0.90
CA LYS A 153 11.38 -7.16 2.36
C LYS A 153 10.14 -6.36 2.74
N ILE A 154 9.87 -5.24 2.08
CA ILE A 154 8.66 -4.43 2.32
C ILE A 154 7.42 -5.24 1.90
N VAL A 155 7.42 -5.88 0.74
CA VAL A 155 6.32 -6.74 0.30
C VAL A 155 6.08 -7.88 1.30
N GLU A 156 7.13 -8.52 1.82
CA GLU A 156 7.01 -9.57 2.84
C GLU A 156 6.38 -9.05 4.14
N MET A 157 6.75 -7.83 4.57
CA MET A 157 6.47 -7.31 5.91
C MET A 157 5.37 -6.24 5.97
N HIS A 158 4.74 -5.87 4.85
CA HIS A 158 3.78 -4.76 4.82
C HIS A 158 2.60 -4.96 5.79
N MET A 159 2.14 -6.20 6.03
CA MET A 159 1.12 -6.49 7.04
C MET A 159 1.66 -6.57 8.48
N ASP A 160 2.93 -6.91 8.67
CA ASP A 160 3.52 -7.10 10.00
C ASP A 160 3.44 -5.82 10.83
N ILE A 161 3.78 -4.68 10.24
CA ILE A 161 3.73 -3.38 10.94
C ILE A 161 2.29 -3.00 11.31
N LEU A 162 1.31 -3.26 10.44
CA LEU A 162 -0.11 -3.06 10.71
C LEU A 162 -0.58 -3.93 11.88
N PHE A 163 -0.18 -5.20 11.89
CA PHE A 163 -0.50 -6.11 12.98
C PHE A 163 0.17 -5.71 14.28
N LYS A 164 1.38 -5.17 14.26
CA LYS A 164 2.03 -4.64 15.47
C LYS A 164 1.31 -3.43 16.03
N ALA A 165 0.91 -2.49 15.19
CA ALA A 165 0.08 -1.35 15.59
C ALA A 165 -1.22 -1.83 16.24
N GLN A 166 -1.92 -2.77 15.62
CA GLN A 166 -3.19 -3.30 16.14
C GLN A 166 -3.01 -4.10 17.44
N GLN A 167 -1.93 -4.88 17.56
CA GLN A 167 -1.59 -5.59 18.81
C GLN A 167 -1.28 -4.61 19.94
N LEU A 168 -0.56 -3.53 19.64
CA LEU A 168 -0.25 -2.48 20.59
C LEU A 168 -1.53 -1.77 21.06
N ARG A 169 -2.41 -1.39 20.13
CA ARG A 169 -3.73 -0.80 20.40
C ARG A 169 -4.56 -1.63 21.36
N LYS A 170 -4.60 -2.95 21.13
CA LYS A 170 -5.38 -3.89 21.95
C LYS A 170 -4.68 -4.33 23.24
N GLY A 171 -3.49 -3.81 23.56
CA GLY A 171 -2.72 -4.23 24.73
C GLY A 171 -2.27 -5.69 24.70
N LEU A 172 -2.14 -6.29 23.51
CA LEU A 172 -1.84 -7.71 23.34
C LEU A 172 -0.33 -8.02 23.36
N ILE A 173 0.52 -7.00 23.41
CA ILE A 173 1.98 -7.14 23.42
C ILE A 173 2.47 -7.33 24.86
N LYS A 174 2.56 -8.59 25.31
CA LYS A 174 3.01 -8.92 26.69
C LYS A 174 4.48 -8.61 26.98
N LYS A 175 5.36 -8.70 25.98
CA LYS A 175 6.82 -8.47 26.11
C LYS A 175 7.26 -7.51 25.01
N GLU A 176 6.97 -6.22 25.23
CA GLU A 176 7.13 -5.18 24.21
C GLU A 176 8.55 -5.08 23.67
N GLN A 177 9.55 -4.97 24.53
CA GLN A 177 10.95 -4.90 24.13
C GLN A 177 11.37 -6.07 23.22
N ARG A 178 10.92 -7.28 23.57
CA ARG A 178 11.22 -8.48 22.78
C ARG A 178 10.48 -8.48 21.44
N ALA A 179 9.27 -7.91 21.39
CA ALA A 179 8.52 -7.76 20.15
C ALA A 179 9.20 -6.76 19.21
N VAL A 180 9.67 -5.62 19.74
CA VAL A 180 10.43 -4.61 18.99
C VAL A 180 11.72 -5.22 18.45
N ASN A 181 12.51 -5.91 19.28
CA ASN A 181 13.76 -6.54 18.83
C ASN A 181 13.52 -7.59 17.73
N ARG A 182 12.47 -8.42 17.85
CA ARG A 182 12.12 -9.39 16.80
C ARG A 182 11.69 -8.71 15.49
N PHE A 183 10.96 -7.60 15.59
CA PHE A 183 10.55 -6.83 14.43
C PHE A 183 11.78 -6.23 13.73
N LEU A 184 12.63 -5.54 14.48
CA LEU A 184 13.90 -4.97 13.99
C LEU A 184 14.83 -6.03 13.38
N ASN A 185 14.97 -7.20 13.99
CA ASN A 185 15.80 -8.27 13.45
C ASN A 185 15.31 -8.81 12.10
N ARG A 186 14.02 -8.62 11.76
CA ARG A 186 13.47 -9.05 10.47
C ARG A 186 13.61 -7.98 9.39
N ILE A 187 13.30 -6.72 9.73
CA ILE A 187 13.28 -5.61 8.76
C ILE A 187 14.65 -4.95 8.57
N GLY A 188 15.55 -5.06 9.56
CA GLY A 188 16.85 -4.41 9.53
C GLY A 188 16.73 -2.89 9.39
N ASP A 189 17.58 -2.31 8.55
CA ASP A 189 17.67 -0.86 8.32
C ASP A 189 16.52 -0.32 7.45
N GLY A 190 15.72 -1.21 6.86
CA GLY A 190 14.56 -0.88 6.02
C GLY A 190 13.31 -0.41 6.74
N VAL A 191 13.40 -0.17 8.06
CA VAL A 191 12.20 0.02 8.90
C VAL A 191 11.46 1.33 8.61
N GLU A 192 12.18 2.38 8.25
CA GLU A 192 11.58 3.65 7.87
C GLU A 192 10.89 3.53 6.50
N ASP A 193 11.50 2.82 5.54
CA ASP A 193 10.90 2.59 4.22
C ASP A 193 9.62 1.75 4.30
N LEU A 194 9.63 0.68 5.11
CA LEU A 194 8.44 -0.09 5.42
C LEU A 194 7.34 0.79 6.04
N TYR A 195 7.73 1.71 6.92
CA TYR A 195 6.79 2.61 7.56
C TYR A 195 6.15 3.60 6.57
N LEU A 196 6.93 4.17 5.65
CA LEU A 196 6.40 5.07 4.61
C LEU A 196 5.34 4.38 3.73
N VAL A 197 5.62 3.16 3.27
CA VAL A 197 4.66 2.38 2.47
C VAL A 197 3.43 1.99 3.31
N ALA A 198 3.60 1.64 4.58
CA ALA A 198 2.49 1.32 5.47
C ALA A 198 1.60 2.53 5.83
N GLN A 199 2.19 3.73 5.90
CA GLN A 199 1.44 4.98 6.06
C GLN A 199 0.64 5.28 4.79
N ALA A 200 1.26 5.20 3.62
CA ALA A 200 0.60 5.39 2.35
C ALA A 200 -0.59 4.43 2.17
N ASN A 201 -0.40 3.16 2.55
CA ASN A 201 -1.45 2.14 2.53
C ASN A 201 -2.67 2.52 3.38
N VAL A 202 -2.45 3.03 4.61
CA VAL A 202 -3.57 3.46 5.48
C VAL A 202 -4.21 4.76 4.98
N ASN A 203 -3.41 5.70 4.47
CA ASN A 203 -3.93 6.94 3.90
C ASN A 203 -4.82 6.67 2.68
N ALA A 204 -4.45 5.71 1.83
CA ALA A 204 -5.24 5.31 0.66
C ALA A 204 -6.62 4.78 1.07
N ILE A 205 -6.71 4.08 2.19
CA ILE A 205 -7.97 3.61 2.77
C ILE A 205 -8.83 4.77 3.34
N LEU A 206 -8.18 5.79 3.90
CA LEU A 206 -8.85 6.96 4.49
C LEU A 206 -9.34 7.97 3.44
N ASN A 207 -8.66 8.05 2.30
CA ASN A 207 -8.98 8.93 1.18
C ASN A 207 -9.11 8.13 -0.13
N PRO A 208 -10.06 7.18 -0.24
CA PRO A 208 -10.07 6.24 -1.33
C PRO A 208 -10.68 6.87 -2.58
N GLU A 209 -9.84 7.42 -3.45
CA GLU A 209 -10.27 7.94 -4.74
C GLU A 209 -10.77 6.79 -5.63
N GLY A 210 -11.97 6.94 -6.21
CA GLY A 210 -12.57 5.93 -7.08
C GLY A 210 -13.19 4.73 -6.37
N ALA A 211 -13.17 4.68 -5.04
CA ALA A 211 -13.86 3.65 -4.27
C ALA A 211 -15.36 3.93 -4.16
N GLN A 212 -16.17 2.87 -4.19
CA GLN A 212 -17.62 2.98 -4.00
C GLN A 212 -17.96 2.85 -2.52
N LEU A 213 -18.69 3.82 -1.96
CA LEU A 213 -19.21 3.69 -0.61
C LEU A 213 -20.02 2.39 -0.47
N VAL A 214 -19.58 1.52 0.43
CA VAL A 214 -20.24 0.24 0.70
C VAL A 214 -21.58 0.54 1.39
N PRO A 215 -22.73 0.20 0.79
CA PRO A 215 -24.04 0.48 1.39
C PRO A 215 -24.18 -0.15 2.78
N GLY A 216 -24.72 0.62 3.72
CA GLY A 216 -24.97 0.16 5.10
C GLY A 216 -23.76 0.16 6.02
N ARG A 217 -22.59 0.64 5.56
CA ARG A 217 -21.41 0.80 6.41
C ARG A 217 -21.41 2.17 7.08
N ASP A 218 -21.08 2.18 8.37
CA ASP A 218 -20.82 3.41 9.13
C ASP A 218 -19.41 3.94 8.75
N TRP A 219 -19.39 4.91 7.82
CA TRP A 219 -18.16 5.53 7.32
C TRP A 219 -17.38 6.21 8.45
N GLU A 220 -18.06 6.98 9.31
CA GLU A 220 -17.40 7.72 10.40
C GLU A 220 -16.73 6.77 11.39
N LYS A 221 -17.43 5.69 11.76
CA LYS A 221 -16.84 4.66 12.62
C LYS A 221 -15.66 3.96 11.96
N PHE A 222 -15.76 3.63 10.68
CA PHE A 222 -14.65 2.98 9.96
C PHE A 222 -13.44 3.91 9.87
N LYS A 223 -13.67 5.18 9.48
CA LYS A 223 -12.64 6.20 9.38
C LYS A 223 -11.93 6.39 10.72
N ALA A 224 -12.69 6.54 11.80
CA ALA A 224 -12.13 6.63 13.15
C ALA A 224 -11.28 5.41 13.54
N ASP A 225 -11.68 4.19 13.12
CA ASP A 225 -10.89 2.98 13.35
C ASP A 225 -9.55 2.98 12.60
N MET A 226 -9.54 3.48 11.35
CA MET A 226 -8.33 3.61 10.53
C MET A 226 -7.42 4.74 11.00
N GLU A 227 -7.98 5.88 11.42
CA GLU A 227 -7.22 6.97 12.06
C GLU A 227 -6.57 6.49 13.37
N GLU A 228 -7.28 5.68 14.15
CA GLU A 228 -6.70 5.05 15.34
C GLU A 228 -5.58 4.08 14.95
N HIS A 229 -5.74 3.31 13.86
CA HIS A 229 -4.68 2.44 13.35
C HIS A 229 -3.41 3.24 13.00
N GLN A 230 -3.56 4.34 12.27
CA GLN A 230 -2.46 5.24 11.91
C GLN A 230 -1.74 5.77 13.16
N LYS A 231 -2.49 6.23 14.16
CA LYS A 231 -1.93 6.68 15.45
C LYS A 231 -1.09 5.60 16.13
N TYR A 232 -1.55 4.35 16.11
CA TYR A 232 -0.81 3.24 16.72
C TYR A 232 0.36 2.74 15.88
N GLN A 233 0.37 2.95 14.56
CA GLN A 233 1.58 2.77 13.76
C GLN A 233 2.66 3.76 14.20
N SER A 234 2.33 5.04 14.37
CA SER A 234 3.28 6.05 14.88
C SER A 234 3.83 5.67 16.26
N LYS A 235 2.97 5.28 17.20
CA LYS A 235 3.39 4.80 18.53
C LYS A 235 4.26 3.55 18.48
N TRP A 236 3.99 2.64 17.56
CA TRP A 236 4.84 1.49 17.33
C TRP A 236 6.23 1.93 16.85
N MET A 237 6.27 2.84 15.88
CA MET A 237 7.53 3.39 15.35
C MET A 237 8.32 4.20 16.39
N GLU A 238 7.67 4.93 17.30
CA GLU A 238 8.35 5.58 18.42
C GLU A 238 9.14 4.58 19.27
N LYS A 239 8.56 3.40 19.56
CA LYS A 239 9.22 2.33 20.32
C LYS A 239 10.36 1.71 19.53
N VAL A 240 10.17 1.50 18.22
CA VAL A 240 11.20 0.98 17.32
C VAL A 240 12.39 1.94 17.24
N ARG A 241 12.15 3.22 16.99
CA ARG A 241 13.19 4.27 16.92
C ARG A 241 13.89 4.46 18.27
N ALA A 242 13.17 4.38 19.39
CA ALA A 242 13.78 4.40 20.71
C ALA A 242 14.74 3.23 20.91
N GLN A 243 14.37 2.03 20.42
CA GLN A 243 15.27 0.88 20.48
C GLN A 243 16.51 1.05 19.62
N ILE A 244 16.37 1.60 18.41
CA ILE A 244 17.53 1.90 17.53
C ILE A 244 18.49 2.86 18.24
N ARG A 245 17.98 3.96 18.81
CA ARG A 245 18.79 4.95 19.55
C ARG A 245 19.46 4.39 20.81
N SER A 246 18.91 3.32 21.39
CA SER A 246 19.46 2.69 22.60
C SER A 246 20.56 1.67 22.32
N LYS A 247 20.76 1.28 21.05
CA LYS A 247 21.86 0.38 20.70
C LYS A 247 23.17 1.19 20.74
N PRO A 248 24.19 0.73 21.49
CA PRO A 248 25.50 1.37 21.55
C PRO A 248 26.26 1.26 20.23
#